data_AF-A0A8H3QYG0-F1
#
_entry.id   AF-A0A8H3QYG0-F1
#
_cell.length_a   1.000
_cell.length_b   1.000
_cell.length_c   1.000
_cell.angle_alpha   90.00
_cell.angle_beta   90.00
_cell.angle_gamma   90.00
#
_symmetry.space_group_name_H-M   'P 1'
#
loop_
_entity.id
_entity.type
_entity.pdbx_description
1 polymer ?
#
loop_
_entity_poly.entity_id
_entity_poly.type
_entity_poly.pdbx_seq_one_letter_code
_entity_poly.pdbx_strand_id
1 'polypeptide(L)'
;MQMLWNKNAIYGTKYDIVICADCTFDKATHPHLLHVIRSILKKPISNDKSDEKSTNEFRVELLVKYDDKIWECHERCLKDEQGYYDKDTHYPLIMRASWNL
;
A
#
# COMPACT_ATOMS: atom_id res chain seq x y z
N MET A 1 -13.54 -16.60 8.19
CA MET A 1 -12.32 -16.90 7.42
C MET A 1 -11.23 -15.95 7.88
N GLN A 2 -10.08 -16.47 8.32
CA GLN A 2 -8.95 -15.65 8.81
C GLN A 2 -7.90 -15.53 7.70
N MET A 3 -7.40 -14.32 7.44
CA MET A 3 -6.30 -14.07 6.51
C MET A 3 -5.00 -13.93 7.31
N LEU A 4 -3.99 -14.75 7.02
CA LEU A 4 -2.71 -14.75 7.72
C LEU A 4 -1.62 -14.23 6.80
N TRP A 5 -0.94 -13.15 7.17
CA TRP A 5 0.13 -12.61 6.34
C TRP A 5 1.32 -13.57 6.31
N ASN A 6 1.34 -14.42 5.29
CA ASN A 6 2.33 -15.46 5.11
C ASN A 6 2.63 -15.57 3.62
N LYS A 7 3.93 -15.66 3.30
CA LYS A 7 4.44 -15.69 1.92
C LYS A 7 4.19 -17.04 1.25
N ASN A 8 3.91 -18.06 2.05
CA ASN A 8 3.59 -19.41 1.60
C ASN A 8 2.07 -19.63 1.49
N ALA A 9 1.25 -18.66 1.91
CA ALA A 9 -0.20 -18.77 1.80
C ALA A 9 -0.66 -18.53 0.36
N ILE A 10 -1.65 -19.31 -0.06
CA ILE A 10 -2.30 -19.21 -1.37
C ILE A 10 -3.73 -18.74 -1.15
N TYR A 11 -4.12 -17.70 -1.89
CA TYR A 11 -5.44 -17.08 -1.79
C TYR A 11 -6.21 -17.21 -3.11
N GLY A 12 -7.36 -17.88 -3.05
CA GLY A 12 -8.25 -18.05 -4.21
C GLY A 12 -9.04 -16.79 -4.57
N THR A 13 -9.50 -16.03 -3.57
CA THR A 13 -10.30 -14.82 -3.76
C THR A 13 -9.43 -13.63 -4.18
N LYS A 14 -9.94 -12.82 -5.12
CA LYS A 14 -9.31 -11.57 -5.56
C LYS A 14 -10.21 -10.37 -5.30
N TYR A 15 -9.60 -9.23 -5.04
CA TYR A 15 -10.25 -7.97 -4.71
C TYR A 15 -9.82 -6.86 -5.68
N ASP A 16 -10.72 -5.94 -5.98
CA ASP A 16 -10.44 -4.76 -6.79
C ASP A 16 -9.63 -3.73 -6.00
N ILE A 17 -9.91 -3.61 -4.71
CA ILE A 17 -9.26 -2.67 -3.78
C ILE A 17 -8.88 -3.43 -2.51
N VAL A 18 -7.66 -3.18 -2.03
CA VAL A 18 -7.14 -3.67 -0.74
C VAL A 18 -6.68 -2.45 0.05
N ILE A 19 -7.15 -2.31 1.30
CA ILE A 19 -6.80 -1.20 2.18
C ILE A 19 -6.16 -1.77 3.45
N CYS A 20 -5.04 -1.19 3.85
CA CYS A 20 -4.29 -1.53 5.05
C CYS A 20 -3.86 -0.23 5.74
N ALA A 21 -3.96 -0.15 7.05
CA ALA A 21 -3.53 1.02 7.83
C ALA A 21 -2.60 0.55 8.94
N ASP A 22 -1.47 1.26 9.10
CA ASP A 22 -0.44 0.97 10.11
C ASP A 22 0.01 -0.50 10.15
N CYS A 23 0.24 -1.06 8.96
CA CYS A 23 0.57 -2.48 8.75
C CYS A 23 2.07 -2.70 8.51
N THR A 24 2.89 -1.66 8.61
CA THR A 24 4.31 -1.65 8.21
C THR A 24 5.27 -1.40 9.36
N PHE A 25 4.81 -1.41 10.60
CA PHE A 25 5.64 -1.19 11.79
C PHE A 25 6.75 -2.27 11.95
N ASP A 26 6.46 -3.53 11.59
CA ASP A 26 7.44 -4.62 11.67
C ASP A 26 8.02 -4.97 10.29
N LYS A 27 9.32 -4.71 10.12
CA LYS A 27 10.08 -5.01 8.90
C LYS A 27 10.10 -6.50 8.55
N ALA A 28 10.01 -7.39 9.54
CA ALA A 28 9.97 -8.83 9.29
C ALA A 28 8.70 -9.24 8.53
N THR A 29 7.60 -8.48 8.69
CA THR A 29 6.33 -8.75 8.01
C THR A 29 6.26 -8.20 6.59
N HIS A 30 7.14 -7.27 6.19
CA HIS A 30 7.03 -6.57 4.90
C HIS A 30 7.00 -7.53 3.68
N PRO A 31 7.86 -8.56 3.58
CA PRO A 31 7.80 -9.49 2.45
C PRO A 31 6.50 -10.31 2.43
N HIS A 32 5.94 -10.61 3.61
CA HIS A 32 4.69 -11.35 3.75
C HIS A 32 3.50 -10.51 3.33
N LEU A 33 3.43 -9.25 3.79
CA LEU A 33 2.39 -8.30 3.42
C LEU A 33 2.40 -8.03 1.92
N LEU A 34 3.57 -7.78 1.32
CA LEU A 34 3.71 -7.56 -0.11
C LEU A 34 3.23 -8.77 -0.92
N HIS A 35 3.60 -9.99 -0.50
CA HIS A 35 3.13 -11.23 -1.12
C HIS A 35 1.61 -11.34 -1.07
N VAL A 36 1.00 -11.09 0.08
CA VAL A 36 -0.44 -11.18 0.27
C VAL A 36 -1.17 -10.17 -0.62
N ILE A 37 -0.76 -8.89 -0.60
CA ILE A 37 -1.35 -7.83 -1.41
C ILE A 37 -1.27 -8.20 -2.90
N ARG A 38 -0.09 -8.60 -3.39
CA ARG A 38 0.10 -9.05 -4.78
C ARG A 38 -0.76 -10.27 -5.12
N SER A 39 -0.94 -11.18 -4.19
CA SER A 39 -1.70 -12.41 -4.40
C SER A 39 -3.20 -12.14 -4.47
N ILE A 40 -3.73 -11.21 -3.69
CA ILE A 40 -5.18 -10.98 -3.58
C ILE A 40 -5.68 -9.81 -4.45
N LEU A 41 -4.79 -8.93 -4.93
CA LEU A 41 -5.18 -7.84 -5.83
C LEU A 41 -5.44 -8.37 -7.25
N LYS A 42 -6.60 -8.06 -7.82
CA LYS A 42 -6.94 -8.43 -9.19
C LYS A 42 -5.94 -7.83 -10.18
N LYS A 43 -5.46 -8.65 -11.11
CA LYS A 43 -4.66 -8.19 -12.25
C LYS A 43 -5.60 -7.64 -13.34
N PRO A 44 -5.22 -6.57 -14.04
CA PRO A 44 -5.95 -6.12 -15.20
C PRO A 44 -5.98 -7.23 -16.26
N ILE A 45 -7.11 -7.33 -16.95
CA ILE A 45 -7.29 -8.27 -18.04
C ILE A 45 -6.59 -7.65 -19.26
N SER A 46 -5.49 -8.23 -19.71
CA SER A 46 -4.88 -7.83 -20.98
C SER A 46 -5.83 -8.22 -22.11
N ASN A 47 -6.35 -7.23 -22.83
CA ASN A 47 -7.21 -7.46 -23.99
C ASN A 47 -6.40 -7.69 -25.28
N ASP A 48 -5.07 -7.57 -25.23
CA ASP A 48 -4.22 -7.76 -26.40
C ASP A 48 -3.89 -9.24 -26.59
N LYS A 49 -4.46 -9.82 -27.66
CA LYS A 49 -4.11 -11.13 -28.20
C LYS A 49 -2.72 -11.16 -28.87
N SER A 50 -1.97 -10.07 -28.78
CA SER A 50 -0.67 -9.87 -29.40
C SER A 50 0.26 -9.11 -28.46
N ASP A 51 0.69 -9.74 -27.36
CA ASP A 51 2.04 -9.50 -26.91
C ASP A 51 2.53 -10.60 -25.98
N GLU A 52 3.45 -11.40 -26.52
CA GLU A 52 4.43 -12.11 -25.71
C GLU A 52 5.23 -11.05 -24.94
N LYS A 53 5.06 -11.00 -23.61
CA LYS A 53 5.85 -10.21 -22.63
C LYS A 53 5.45 -8.74 -22.37
N SER A 54 4.18 -8.37 -22.38
CA SER A 54 3.78 -7.28 -21.48
C SER A 54 3.88 -7.78 -20.04
N THR A 55 5.05 -7.59 -19.43
CA THR A 55 5.24 -7.87 -18.00
C THR A 55 4.36 -6.89 -17.24
N ASN A 56 3.18 -7.34 -16.78
CA ASN A 56 2.32 -6.59 -15.86
C ASN A 56 3.12 -6.31 -14.58
N GLU A 57 3.89 -5.23 -14.61
CA GLU A 57 4.79 -4.82 -13.54
C GLU A 57 3.95 -4.29 -12.38
N PHE A 58 4.31 -4.70 -11.18
CA PHE A 58 3.66 -4.25 -9.96
C PHE A 58 4.35 -2.97 -9.48
N ARG A 59 3.69 -1.83 -9.68
CA ARG A 59 4.19 -0.52 -9.29
C ARG A 59 3.80 -0.21 -7.85
N VAL A 60 4.72 0.45 -7.13
CA VAL A 60 4.48 1.03 -5.82
C VAL A 60 4.92 2.48 -5.84
N GLU A 61 4.12 3.37 -5.27
CA GLU A 61 4.47 4.77 -5.06
C GLU A 61 4.12 5.21 -3.64
N LEU A 62 4.83 6.23 -3.17
CA LEU A 62 4.62 6.84 -1.87
C LEU A 62 4.05 8.24 -2.06
N LEU A 63 2.87 8.48 -1.51
CA LEU A 63 2.20 9.77 -1.50
C LEU A 63 2.36 10.38 -0.10
N VAL A 64 3.21 11.39 -0.02
CA VAL A 64 3.46 12.13 1.23
C VAL A 64 2.36 13.16 1.45
N LYS A 65 2.05 13.98 0.44
CA LYS A 65 0.96 14.95 0.47
C LYS A 65 -0.22 14.42 -0.36
N TYR A 66 -1.09 13.65 0.27
CA TYR A 66 -2.21 12.98 -0.40
C TYR A 66 -3.55 13.71 -0.26
N ASP A 67 -3.68 14.62 0.71
CA ASP A 67 -4.86 15.45 0.93
C ASP A 67 -4.42 16.81 1.49
N ASP A 68 -4.96 17.90 0.93
CA ASP A 68 -4.57 19.26 1.31
C ASP A 68 -4.95 19.60 2.75
N LYS A 69 -6.12 19.15 3.24
CA LYS A 69 -6.55 19.44 4.63
C LYS A 69 -5.73 18.67 5.64
N ILE A 70 -5.38 17.42 5.32
CA ILE A 70 -4.49 16.62 6.17
C ILE A 70 -3.08 17.21 6.19
N TRP A 71 -2.60 17.70 5.05
CA TRP A 71 -1.31 18.40 4.98
C TRP A 71 -1.30 19.69 5.80
N GLU A 72 -2.34 20.52 5.70
CA GLU A 72 -2.50 21.73 6.54
C GLU A 72 -2.54 21.38 8.03
N CYS A 73 -3.17 20.27 8.41
CA CYS A 73 -3.15 19.77 9.77
C CYS A 73 -1.73 19.38 10.21
N HIS A 74 -1.04 18.60 9.38
CA HIS A 74 0.35 18.19 9.59
C HIS A 74 1.29 19.40 9.79
N GLU A 75 1.20 20.41 8.93
CA GLU A 75 2.03 21.62 9.04
C GLU A 75 1.72 22.44 10.30
N ARG A 76 0.46 22.49 10.75
CA ARG A 76 0.11 23.14 12.01
C ARG A 76 0.69 22.38 13.20
N CYS A 77 0.58 21.06 13.22
CA CYS A 77 1.13 20.23 14.29
C CYS A 77 2.66 20.31 14.36
N LEU A 78 3.36 20.43 13.23
CA LEU A 78 4.82 20.62 13.21
C LEU A 78 5.28 21.95 13.82
N LYS A 79 4.42 22.97 13.81
CA LYS A 79 4.70 24.30 14.37
C LYS A 79 4.32 24.40 15.85
N ASP A 80 3.66 23.38 16.40
CA ASP A 80 3.26 23.37 17.80
C ASP A 80 4.47 23.09 18.70
N GLU A 81 4.77 24.04 19.58
CA GLU A 81 5.92 23.99 20.51
C GLU A 81 5.70 23.00 21.67
N GLN A 82 4.49 22.46 21.82
CA GLN A 82 4.17 21.49 22.88
C GLN A 82 4.91 20.15 22.72
N GLY A 83 5.42 19.85 21.53
CA GLY A 83 6.24 18.65 21.28
C GLY A 83 5.47 17.32 21.29
N TYR A 84 4.13 17.33 21.33
CA TYR A 84 3.30 16.11 21.29
C TYR A 84 3.27 15.44 19.92
N TYR A 85 3.58 16.19 18.85
CA TYR A 85 3.52 15.68 17.49
C TYR A 85 4.90 15.24 17.00
N ASP A 86 5.03 13.95 16.76
CA ASP A 86 6.15 13.36 16.03
C ASP A 86 5.68 12.90 14.64
N LYS A 87 6.24 13.50 13.58
CA LYS A 87 5.87 13.18 12.20
C LYS A 87 6.15 11.73 11.81
N ASP A 88 7.14 11.08 12.41
CA ASP A 88 7.57 9.73 12.01
C ASP A 88 6.64 8.65 12.60
N THR A 89 5.82 9.02 13.58
CA THR A 89 4.87 8.13 14.27
C THR A 89 3.41 8.56 14.10
N HIS A 90 3.13 9.85 13.89
CA HIS A 90 1.76 10.38 13.82
C HIS A 90 1.31 10.80 12.42
N TYR A 91 2.21 10.98 11.44
CA TYR A 91 1.81 11.31 10.07
C TYR A 91 1.67 10.05 9.22
N PRO A 92 0.45 9.60 8.88
CA PRO A 92 0.30 8.45 8.02
C PRO A 92 0.70 8.82 6.59
N LEU A 93 1.57 8.01 5.98
CA LEU A 93 1.89 8.07 4.56
C LEU A 93 0.99 7.12 3.78
N ILE A 94 0.62 7.48 2.55
CA ILE A 94 -0.12 6.57 1.66
C ILE A 94 0.85 5.89 0.73
N MET A 95 0.95 4.56 0.83
CA MET A 95 1.62 3.72 -0.17
C MET A 95 0.57 3.18 -1.15
N ARG A 96 0.61 3.62 -2.40
CA ARG A 96 -0.28 3.13 -3.46
C ARG A 96 0.44 2.05 -4.26
N ALA A 97 -0.15 0.86 -4.30
CA ALA A 97 0.38 -0.27 -5.05
C ALA A 97 -0.65 -0.74 -6.09
N SER A 98 -0.22 -0.93 -7.33
CA SER A 98 -1.10 -1.31 -8.43
C SER A 98 -0.37 -2.11 -9.50
N TRP A 99 -1.11 -2.95 -10.21
CA TRP A 99 -0.64 -3.52 -11.47
C TRP A 99 -0.67 -2.43 -12.55
N ASN A 100 0.36 -2.36 -13.39
CA ASN A 100 0.29 -1.57 -14.62
C ASN A 100 -0.79 -2.13 -15.55
N LEU A 101 -1.47 -1.22 -16.25
CA LEU A 101 -2.42 -1.54 -17.32
C LEU A 101 -1.69 -1.93 -18.60
#